data_AF-A0A2V8BXF9-F1
#
_entry.id   AF-A0A2V8BXF9-F1
#
_cell.length_a   1.000
_cell.length_b   1.000
_cell.length_c   1.000
_cell.angle_alpha   90.00
_cell.angle_beta   90.00
_cell.angle_gamma   90.00
#
_symmetry.space_group_name_H-M   'P 1'
#
loop_
_entity.id
_entity.type
_entity.pdbx_description
1 polymer ?
#
loop_
_entity_poly.entity_id
_entity_poly.type
_entity_poly.pdbx_seq_one_letter_code
_entity_poly.pdbx_strand_id
1 'polypeptide(L)'
;MAVFRREVVQAIGGFDPAMFTNEEYEMWIRAALAGFSFTRHTRPLGWYSHRPDSLSASETRMLRGILRVLAKVRTSLPAASPELAILEHQVVRFRAELAAAERKERLRQFAAGRAILHVRQLLRRAVLGPCEGDANPPDARGTEVRHHSVKKSLA
;
A
#
# COMPACT_ATOMS: atom_id res chain seq x y z
N MET A 1 -6.51 -6.56 -17.91
CA MET A 1 -6.23 -6.40 -19.35
C MET A 1 -7.12 -5.30 -19.88
N ALA A 2 -6.57 -4.42 -20.70
CA ALA A 2 -7.32 -3.36 -21.38
C ALA A 2 -7.08 -3.42 -22.88
N VAL A 3 -8.04 -2.91 -23.64
CA VAL A 3 -7.95 -2.73 -25.09
C VAL A 3 -8.43 -1.33 -25.41
N PHE A 4 -7.78 -0.69 -26.38
CA PHE A 4 -8.16 0.62 -26.87
C PHE A 4 -7.95 0.67 -28.37
N ARG A 5 -8.73 1.50 -29.05
CA ARG A 5 -8.57 1.74 -30.49
C ARG A 5 -7.24 2.46 -30.71
N ARG A 6 -6.58 2.17 -31.84
CA ARG A 6 -5.32 2.83 -32.24
C ARG A 6 -5.41 4.36 -32.21
N GLU A 7 -6.57 4.89 -32.61
CA GLU A 7 -6.85 6.32 -32.62
C GLU A 7 -6.69 6.99 -31.25
N VAL A 8 -6.96 6.29 -30.14
CA VAL A 8 -6.81 6.82 -28.78
C VAL A 8 -5.34 7.14 -28.53
N VAL A 9 -4.45 6.18 -28.80
CA VAL A 9 -3.00 6.34 -28.61
C VAL A 9 -2.45 7.44 -29.51
N GLN A 10 -2.92 7.51 -30.76
CA GLN A 10 -2.49 8.54 -31.70
C GLN A 10 -2.94 9.94 -31.28
N ALA A 11 -4.18 10.09 -30.82
CA ALA A 11 -4.73 11.36 -30.39
C ALA A 11 -4.01 11.93 -29.15
N ILE A 12 -3.59 11.04 -28.22
CA ILE A 12 -2.87 11.45 -27.01
C ILE A 12 -1.34 11.37 -27.16
N GLY A 13 -0.81 11.02 -28.33
CA GLY A 13 0.63 10.99 -28.57
C GLY A 13 1.40 9.87 -27.82
N GLY A 14 0.73 8.76 -27.49
CA GLY A 14 1.37 7.61 -26.85
C GLY A 14 1.53 7.68 -25.33
N PHE A 15 2.31 6.75 -24.79
CA PHE A 15 2.66 6.70 -23.37
C PHE A 15 3.78 7.67 -23.05
N ASP A 16 3.70 8.32 -21.89
CA ASP A 16 4.79 9.13 -21.35
C ASP A 16 5.81 8.25 -20.59
N PRO A 17 7.06 8.11 -21.08
CA PRO A 17 8.10 7.33 -20.41
C PRO A 17 8.45 7.86 -19.01
N ALA A 18 8.19 9.15 -18.71
CA ALA A 18 8.43 9.73 -17.39
C ALA A 18 7.47 9.19 -16.31
N MET A 19 6.38 8.52 -16.73
CA MET A 19 5.36 7.94 -15.85
C MET A 19 5.56 6.45 -15.60
N PHE A 20 6.77 5.91 -15.84
CA PHE A 20 7.12 4.51 -15.65
C PHE A 20 6.53 3.91 -14.35
N THR A 21 5.88 2.74 -14.46
CA THR A 21 5.02 2.03 -13.49
C THR A 21 3.58 2.52 -13.37
N ASN A 22 3.25 3.69 -13.89
CA ASN A 22 1.92 4.32 -13.84
C ASN A 22 1.50 4.91 -15.19
N GLU A 23 2.16 4.49 -16.28
CA GLU A 23 1.93 4.99 -17.63
C GLU A 23 0.51 4.75 -18.11
N GLU A 24 -0.10 3.61 -17.77
CA GLU A 24 -1.49 3.32 -18.12
C GLU A 24 -2.45 4.28 -17.42
N TYR A 25 -2.22 4.58 -16.14
CA TYR A 25 -3.08 5.49 -15.38
C TYR A 25 -3.05 6.91 -15.94
N GLU A 26 -1.85 7.39 -16.32
CA GLU A 26 -1.70 8.69 -16.99
C GLU A 26 -2.36 8.71 -18.37
N MET A 27 -2.17 7.65 -19.16
CA MET A 27 -2.79 7.49 -20.47
C MET A 27 -4.32 7.57 -20.39
N TRP A 28 -4.94 6.89 -19.42
CA TRP A 28 -6.39 6.91 -19.24
C TRP A 28 -6.93 8.31 -18.95
N ILE A 29 -6.25 9.07 -18.09
CA ILE A 29 -6.69 10.43 -17.78
C ILE A 29 -6.56 11.33 -19.01
N ARG A 30 -5.47 11.23 -19.77
CA ARG A 30 -5.31 12.00 -21.01
C ARG A 30 -6.34 11.62 -22.07
N ALA A 31 -6.67 10.35 -22.20
CA ALA A 31 -7.74 9.90 -23.09
C ALA A 31 -9.09 10.47 -22.67
N ALA A 32 -9.39 10.51 -21.36
CA ALA A 32 -10.62 11.09 -20.84
C ALA A 32 -10.73 12.59 -21.16
N LEU A 33 -9.65 13.33 -20.92
CA LEU A 33 -9.56 14.76 -21.22
C LEU A 33 -9.62 15.07 -22.73
N ALA A 34 -9.22 14.12 -23.58
CA ALA A 34 -9.38 14.20 -25.03
C ALA A 34 -10.80 13.83 -25.50
N GLY A 35 -11.74 13.55 -24.59
CA GLY A 35 -13.14 13.27 -24.90
C GLY A 35 -13.44 11.81 -25.23
N PHE A 36 -12.49 10.89 -25.04
CA PHE A 36 -12.77 9.47 -25.22
C PHE A 36 -13.61 8.91 -24.07
N SER A 37 -14.52 7.99 -24.42
CA SER A 37 -15.37 7.29 -23.47
C SER A 37 -14.82 5.90 -23.16
N PHE A 38 -15.12 5.40 -21.96
CA PHE A 38 -14.68 4.09 -21.49
C PHE A 38 -15.86 3.18 -21.20
N THR A 39 -15.67 1.90 -21.49
CA THR A 39 -16.57 0.83 -21.04
C THR A 39 -15.76 -0.27 -20.37
N ARG A 40 -16.39 -0.99 -19.45
CA ARG A 40 -15.77 -2.07 -18.71
C ARG A 40 -16.54 -3.35 -18.95
N HIS A 41 -15.82 -4.42 -19.30
CA HIS A 41 -16.42 -5.74 -19.28
C HIS A 41 -16.55 -6.23 -17.83
N THR A 42 -17.75 -6.65 -17.44
CA THR A 42 -18.06 -7.10 -16.08
C THR A 42 -17.62 -8.53 -15.77
N ARG A 43 -17.15 -9.29 -16.76
CA ARG A 43 -16.69 -10.67 -16.60
C ARG A 43 -15.16 -10.72 -16.62
N PRO A 44 -14.51 -11.53 -15.78
CA PRO A 44 -13.07 -11.78 -15.88
C PRO A 44 -12.73 -12.40 -17.24
N LEU A 45 -11.76 -11.81 -17.94
CA LEU A 45 -11.33 -12.25 -19.27
C LEU A 45 -9.91 -12.83 -19.30
N GLY A 46 -9.21 -12.87 -18.17
CA GLY A 46 -7.84 -13.35 -18.12
C GLY A 46 -7.29 -13.47 -16.71
N TRP A 47 -6.18 -14.18 -16.60
CA TRP A 47 -5.45 -14.40 -15.36
C TRP A 47 -4.30 -13.40 -15.24
N TYR A 48 -4.15 -12.79 -14.06
CA TYR A 48 -3.04 -11.89 -13.76
C TYR A 48 -2.02 -12.63 -12.88
N SER A 49 -0.77 -12.72 -13.35
CA SER A 49 0.31 -13.27 -12.53
C SER A 49 0.81 -12.21 -11.55
N HIS A 50 0.67 -12.49 -10.26
CA HIS A 50 1.24 -11.66 -9.22
C HIS A 50 2.57 -12.26 -8.76
N ARG A 51 3.68 -11.58 -9.05
CA ARG A 51 5.02 -12.00 -8.64
C ARG A 51 5.67 -10.96 -7.73
N PRO A 52 6.51 -11.37 -6.76
CA PRO A 52 7.18 -10.44 -5.85
C PRO A 52 8.04 -9.38 -6.54
N ASP A 53 8.56 -9.70 -7.73
CA ASP A 53 9.40 -8.84 -8.58
C ASP A 53 8.60 -8.05 -9.63
N SER A 54 7.27 -8.15 -9.61
CA SER A 54 6.41 -7.41 -10.54
C SER A 54 6.60 -5.89 -10.37
N LEU A 55 6.50 -5.15 -11.47
CA LEU A 55 6.63 -3.69 -11.46
C LEU A 55 5.63 -3.01 -10.50
N SER A 56 4.47 -3.63 -10.29
CA SER A 56 3.41 -3.18 -9.38
C SER A 56 3.51 -3.73 -7.95
N ALA A 57 4.52 -4.55 -7.62
CA ALA A 57 4.61 -5.21 -6.32
C ALA A 57 4.86 -4.24 -5.13
N SER A 58 5.41 -3.05 -5.41
CA SER A 58 5.61 -2.02 -4.39
C SER A 58 4.44 -1.03 -4.37
N GLU A 59 3.53 -1.23 -3.41
CA GLU A 59 2.37 -0.36 -3.16
C GLU A 59 2.79 1.12 -2.99
N THR A 60 3.82 1.39 -2.19
CA THR A 60 4.36 2.75 -1.98
C THR A 60 4.86 3.38 -3.28
N ARG A 61 5.55 2.61 -4.14
CA ARG A 61 6.03 3.09 -5.45
C ARG A 61 4.84 3.45 -6.34
N MET A 62 3.83 2.58 -6.40
CA MET A 62 2.63 2.82 -7.19
C MET A 62 1.89 4.08 -6.73
N LEU A 63 1.64 4.22 -5.42
CA LEU A 63 0.93 5.38 -4.87
C LEU A 63 1.67 6.71 -5.11
N ARG A 64 3.02 6.71 -4.99
CA ARG A 64 3.84 7.88 -5.35
C ARG A 64 3.74 8.21 -6.84
N GLY A 65 3.72 7.19 -7.70
CA GLY A 65 3.53 7.36 -9.14
C GLY A 65 2.16 7.95 -9.49
N ILE A 66 1.08 7.44 -8.88
CA ILE A 66 -0.27 8.01 -9.02
C ILE A 66 -0.28 9.50 -8.63
N LEU A 67 0.32 9.87 -7.50
CA LEU A 67 0.39 11.28 -7.08
C LEU A 67 1.18 12.15 -8.06
N ARG A 68 2.24 11.61 -8.69
CA ARG A 68 2.99 12.30 -9.76
C ARG A 68 2.12 12.52 -11.00
N VAL A 69 1.35 11.51 -11.41
CA VAL A 69 0.39 11.63 -12.51
C VAL A 69 -0.64 12.72 -12.22
N LEU A 70 -1.26 12.70 -11.04
CA LEU A 70 -2.26 13.72 -10.66
C LEU A 70 -1.64 15.12 -10.59
N ALA A 71 -0.42 15.26 -10.08
CA ALA A 71 0.28 16.54 -10.08
C ALA A 71 0.53 17.07 -11.51
N LYS A 72 0.90 16.19 -12.45
CA LYS A 72 1.04 16.55 -13.87
C LYS A 72 -0.30 16.99 -14.46
N VAL A 73 -1.35 16.18 -14.31
CA VAL A 73 -2.69 16.46 -14.86
C VAL A 73 -3.25 17.78 -14.35
N ARG A 74 -3.05 18.08 -13.07
CA ARG A 74 -3.50 19.33 -12.44
C ARG A 74 -3.07 20.58 -13.21
N THR A 75 -1.87 20.57 -13.80
CA THR A 75 -1.34 21.72 -14.58
C THR A 75 -2.11 22.00 -15.86
N SER A 76 -2.88 21.03 -16.35
CA SER A 76 -3.65 21.13 -17.60
C SER A 76 -5.15 21.37 -17.36
N LEU A 77 -5.61 21.40 -16.11
CA LEU A 77 -7.02 21.58 -15.78
C LEU A 77 -7.37 23.06 -15.53
N PRO A 78 -8.52 23.55 -16.03
CA PRO A 78 -9.04 24.86 -15.66
C PRO A 78 -9.37 24.94 -14.17
N ALA A 79 -9.13 26.10 -13.55
CA ALA A 79 -9.30 26.30 -12.10
C ALA A 79 -10.75 26.08 -11.59
N ALA A 80 -11.76 26.24 -12.45
CA ALA A 80 -13.16 26.05 -12.10
C ALA A 80 -13.77 24.75 -12.67
N SER A 81 -12.93 23.82 -13.13
CA SER A 81 -13.41 22.57 -13.74
C SER A 81 -13.88 21.54 -12.69
N PRO A 82 -14.97 20.79 -12.94
CA PRO A 82 -15.38 19.70 -12.06
C PRO A 82 -14.31 18.61 -11.96
N GLU A 83 -13.51 18.41 -13.02
CA GLU A 83 -12.38 17.49 -13.04
C GLU A 83 -11.32 17.86 -12.00
N LEU A 84 -11.08 19.15 -11.77
CA LEU A 84 -10.14 19.59 -10.74
C LEU A 84 -10.63 19.22 -9.34
N ALA A 85 -11.93 19.37 -9.05
CA ALA A 85 -12.50 18.96 -7.77
C ALA A 85 -12.36 17.44 -7.54
N ILE A 86 -12.60 16.64 -8.59
CA ILE A 86 -12.38 15.19 -8.55
C ILE A 86 -10.91 14.88 -8.31
N LEU A 87 -10.00 15.55 -9.02
CA LEU A 87 -8.56 15.36 -8.89
C LEU A 87 -8.09 15.65 -7.46
N GLU A 88 -8.50 16.78 -6.87
CA GLU A 88 -8.09 17.15 -5.51
C GLU A 88 -8.61 16.13 -4.48
N HIS A 89 -9.84 15.62 -4.64
CA HIS A 89 -10.36 14.54 -3.81
C HIS A 89 -9.52 13.25 -3.94
N GLN A 90 -9.12 12.88 -5.17
CA GLN A 90 -8.24 11.73 -5.40
C GLN A 90 -6.87 11.93 -4.76
N VAL A 91 -6.29 13.14 -4.84
CA VAL A 91 -5.00 13.46 -4.20
C VAL A 91 -5.08 13.27 -2.68
N VAL A 92 -6.15 13.74 -2.03
CA VAL A 92 -6.35 13.54 -0.59
C VAL A 92 -6.40 12.04 -0.27
N ARG A 93 -7.21 11.27 -1.01
CA ARG A 93 -7.34 9.82 -0.82
C ARG A 93 -5.99 9.09 -0.95
N PHE A 94 -5.28 9.31 -2.06
CA PHE A 94 -4.01 8.62 -2.32
C PHE A 94 -2.88 9.05 -1.38
N ARG A 95 -2.90 10.29 -0.87
CA ARG A 95 -1.98 10.69 0.21
C ARG A 95 -2.23 9.92 1.50
N ALA A 96 -3.50 9.72 1.86
CA ALA A 96 -3.86 8.92 3.04
C ALA A 96 -3.45 7.45 2.88
N GLU A 97 -3.70 6.86 1.71
CA GLU A 97 -3.27 5.50 1.37
C GLU A 97 -1.75 5.37 1.40
N LEU A 98 -1.01 6.31 0.83
CA LEU A 98 0.45 6.32 0.84
C LEU A 98 0.99 6.36 2.27
N ALA A 99 0.43 7.22 3.12
CA ALA A 99 0.84 7.29 4.51
C ALA A 99 0.59 5.96 5.26
N ALA A 100 -0.50 5.26 4.96
CA ALA A 100 -0.78 3.95 5.53
C ALA A 100 0.19 2.86 5.02
N ALA A 101 0.46 2.83 3.72
CA ALA A 101 1.41 1.91 3.09
C ALA A 101 2.83 2.10 3.67
N GLU A 102 3.28 3.35 3.82
CA GLU A 102 4.57 3.66 4.42
C GLU A 102 4.67 3.23 5.88
N ARG A 103 3.60 3.40 6.67
CA ARG A 103 3.57 2.90 8.07
C ARG A 103 3.69 1.39 8.11
N LYS A 104 2.95 0.67 7.26
CA LYS A 104 3.00 -0.79 7.15
C LYS A 104 4.39 -1.29 6.78
N GLU A 105 5.04 -0.62 5.82
CA GLU A 105 6.41 -0.91 5.40
C GLU A 105 7.41 -0.74 6.56
N ARG A 106 7.34 0.38 7.29
CA ARG A 106 8.18 0.63 8.47
C ARG A 106 7.96 -0.42 9.56
N LEU A 107 6.72 -0.82 9.82
CA LEU A 107 6.41 -1.87 10.80
C LEU A 107 7.01 -3.23 10.40
N ARG A 108 6.95 -3.59 9.12
CA ARG A 108 7.59 -4.82 8.60
C ARG A 108 9.10 -4.77 8.78
N GLN A 109 9.74 -3.66 8.43
CA GLN A 109 11.18 -3.46 8.60
C GLN A 109 11.60 -3.54 10.07
N PHE A 110 10.83 -2.92 10.97
CA PHE A 110 11.07 -2.97 12.40
C PHE A 110 10.96 -4.41 12.95
N ALA A 111 9.92 -5.14 12.56
CA ALA A 111 9.73 -6.53 12.97
C ALA A 111 10.88 -7.44 12.48
N ALA A 112 11.31 -7.26 11.23
CA ALA A 112 12.46 -7.99 10.67
C ALA A 112 13.76 -7.69 11.43
N GLY A 113 14.01 -6.42 11.77
CA GLY A 113 15.15 -6.02 12.58
C GLY A 113 15.16 -6.69 13.96
N ARG A 114 14.01 -6.74 14.65
CA ARG A 114 13.89 -7.46 15.92
C ARG A 114 14.12 -8.96 15.78
N ALA A 115 13.61 -9.59 14.72
CA ALA A 115 13.85 -11.01 14.47
C ALA A 115 15.34 -11.32 14.28
N ILE A 116 16.06 -10.50 13.51
CA ILE A 116 17.51 -10.65 13.29
C ILE A 116 18.27 -10.50 14.62
N LEU A 117 17.93 -9.52 15.44
CA LEU A 117 18.56 -9.33 16.75
C LEU A 117 18.32 -10.54 17.67
N HIS A 118 17.10 -11.08 17.68
CA HIS A 118 16.75 -12.24 18.48
C HIS A 118 17.54 -13.48 18.04
N VAL A 119 17.60 -13.77 16.73
CA VAL A 119 18.41 -14.87 16.18
C VAL A 119 19.89 -14.71 16.55
N ARG A 120 20.45 -13.50 16.45
CA ARG A 120 21.83 -13.22 16.87
C ARG A 120 22.06 -13.46 18.37
N GLN A 121 21.08 -13.18 19.21
CA GLN A 121 21.16 -13.44 20.65
C GLN A 121 21.13 -14.94 20.94
N LEU A 122 20.24 -15.70 20.27
CA LEU A 122 20.19 -17.16 20.38
C LEU A 122 21.49 -17.82 19.90
N LEU A 123 22.03 -17.39 18.76
CA LEU A 123 23.30 -17.90 18.24
C LEU A 123 24.47 -17.57 19.19
N ARG A 124 24.52 -16.36 19.77
CA ARG A 124 25.54 -16.03 20.78
C ARG A 124 25.47 -16.93 22.00
N ARG A 125 24.27 -17.19 22.54
CA ARG A 125 24.08 -18.12 23.66
C ARG A 125 24.48 -19.56 23.30
N ALA A 126 24.20 -20.00 22.08
CA ALA A 126 24.53 -21.35 21.62
C ALA A 126 26.04 -21.56 21.38
N VAL A 127 26.76 -20.54 20.91
CA VAL A 127 28.19 -20.62 20.55
C VAL A 127 29.11 -20.32 21.73
N LEU A 128 28.76 -19.39 22.62
CA LEU A 128 29.61 -18.96 23.73
C LEU A 128 29.31 -19.68 25.06
N GLY A 129 28.32 -20.57 25.09
CA GLY A 129 27.75 -21.11 26.34
C GLY A 129 26.96 -20.04 27.11
N PRO A 130 26.20 -20.42 28.16
CA PRO A 130 25.50 -19.45 28.98
C PRO A 130 26.51 -18.53 29.68
N CYS A 131 26.45 -17.23 29.43
CA CYS A 131 27.14 -16.25 30.27
C CYS A 131 26.48 -16.25 31.66
N GLU A 132 27.24 -16.49 32.71
CA GLU A 132 26.80 -16.25 34.09
C GLU A 132 26.32 -14.80 34.22
N GLY A 133 25.00 -14.60 34.31
CA GLY A 133 24.40 -13.27 34.40
C GLY A 133 22.98 -13.14 33.82
N ASP A 134 22.49 -14.12 33.06
CA ASP A 134 21.08 -14.20 32.63
C ASP A 134 20.18 -14.63 33.80
N ALA A 135 20.08 -13.78 34.84
CA ALA A 135 19.06 -13.90 35.86
C ALA A 135 17.69 -13.67 35.21
N ASN A 136 16.86 -14.70 35.24
CA ASN A 136 15.45 -14.64 34.86
C ASN A 136 14.76 -13.55 35.70
N PRO A 137 14.00 -12.59 35.13
CA PRO A 137 13.21 -11.68 35.96
C PRO A 137 12.24 -12.52 36.82
N PRO A 138 12.07 -12.19 38.11
CA PRO A 138 11.21 -12.97 38.98
C PRO A 138 9.78 -12.95 38.45
N ASP A 139 9.23 -14.16 38.32
CA ASP A 139 7.83 -14.48 38.13
C ASP A 139 6.96 -13.60 39.04
N ALA A 140 6.27 -12.63 38.43
CA ALA A 140 5.24 -11.84 39.10
C ALA A 140 3.96 -12.67 39.24
N ARG A 141 3.99 -13.68 40.11
CA ARG A 141 2.77 -14.27 40.69
C ARG A 141 2.46 -13.56 42.00
N GLY A 142 1.44 -12.72 41.97
CA GLY A 142 0.97 -12.01 43.17
C GLY A 142 -0.21 -11.08 42.95
N THR A 143 -1.32 -11.55 42.37
CA THR A 143 -2.64 -10.98 42.69
C THR A 143 -3.73 -12.04 42.50
N GLU A 144 -4.10 -12.70 43.60
CA GLU A 144 -5.37 -13.41 43.71
C GLU A 144 -6.51 -12.40 43.53
N VAL A 145 -7.31 -12.56 42.48
CA VAL A 145 -8.65 -11.94 42.42
C VAL A 145 -9.65 -13.02 42.82
N ARG A 146 -10.17 -12.92 44.05
CA ARG A 146 -11.27 -13.75 44.53
C ARG A 146 -12.51 -13.47 43.67
N HIS A 147 -12.91 -14.44 42.85
CA HIS A 147 -14.22 -14.43 42.22
C HIS A 147 -15.31 -14.73 43.28
N HIS A 148 -16.04 -13.69 43.69
CA HIS A 148 -17.27 -13.88 44.44
C HIS A 148 -18.39 -14.29 43.46
N SER A 149 -18.91 -15.49 43.69
CA SER A 149 -20.01 -16.11 42.95
C SER A 149 -21.30 -15.33 43.19
N VAL A 150 -21.90 -14.77 42.14
CA VAL A 150 -23.30 -14.32 42.16
C VAL A 150 -24.14 -15.43 41.51
N LYS A 151 -24.92 -16.12 42.35
CA LYS A 151 -25.90 -17.12 41.93
C LYS A 151 -26.97 -16.46 41.06
N LYS A 152 -27.25 -17.09 39.91
CA LYS A 152 -28.52 -16.96 39.19
C LYS A 152 -29.66 -17.40 40.12
N SER A 153 -30.71 -16.59 40.21
CA SER A 153 -32.05 -17.08 40.54
C SER A 153 -33.00 -16.59 39.45
N LEU A 154 -33.72 -17.54 38.85
CA LEU A 154 -34.88 -17.30 38.01
C LEU A 154 -36.00 -16.70 38.86
N ALA A 155 -36.70 -15.72 38.29
CA ALA A 155 -38.16 -15.58 38.29
C ALA A 155 -38.53 -14.64 37.13
#